data_AF-A0A4R8XPG8-F1
#
_entry.id   AF-A0A4R8XPG8-F1
#
_cell.length_a   1.000
_cell.length_b   1.000
_cell.length_c   1.000
_cell.angle_alpha   90.00
_cell.angle_beta   90.00
_cell.angle_gamma   90.00
#
_symmetry.space_group_name_H-M   'P 1'
#
loop_
_entity.id
_entity.type
_entity.pdbx_description
1 polymer ?
#
loop_
_entity_poly.entity_id
_entity_poly.type
_entity_poly.pdbx_seq_one_letter_code
_entity_poly.pdbx_strand_id
1 'polypeptide(L)'
;MRDFILSYPGETPLPDSAPSGLPVWLTWQHFLNGFFIVLIIRSGWRVRTQTRPSAYWTRKNTGLIRTRNAPTKISLDLWFHLSLDVLWVLNGLVFYLLLFATGHWMRIIPTSWDIVPNAVSAGIQYLSLDWPTENGWVNYNSLQLISYFVVVFVAAPLAIITGLRMSGAWPNGAERLNRVYPMELARAIHLPVMLFFVFFIIVHVALVLSTGALRNLNHMYAGSNDAGSWRGFWIFVASIVVMIVAWIGSQPVVLRPMANLIGKVSK
;
A
#
# COMPACT_ATOMS: atom_id res chain seq x y z
N MET A 1 17.23 -6.59 31.39
CA MET A 1 16.70 -7.08 30.10
C MET A 1 15.66 -8.18 30.30
N ARG A 2 15.96 -9.25 31.05
CA ARG A 2 15.00 -10.34 31.31
C ARG A 2 13.69 -9.84 31.95
N ASP A 3 13.76 -9.00 32.98
CA ASP A 3 12.57 -8.47 33.66
C ASP A 3 11.72 -7.53 32.78
N PHE A 4 12.35 -6.88 31.80
CA PHE A 4 11.67 -6.04 30.82
C PHE A 4 10.85 -6.89 29.86
N ILE A 5 11.43 -7.95 29.31
CA ILE A 5 10.74 -8.87 28.40
C ILE A 5 9.63 -9.65 29.13
N LEU A 6 9.80 -9.96 30.42
CA LEU A 6 8.73 -10.56 31.23
C LEU A 6 7.55 -9.61 31.44
N SER A 7 7.82 -8.31 31.63
CA SER A 7 6.77 -7.29 31.75
C SER A 7 6.12 -6.95 30.41
N TYR A 8 6.88 -7.04 29.32
CA TYR A 8 6.48 -6.69 27.96
C TYR A 8 6.89 -7.80 26.99
N PRO A 9 6.06 -8.85 26.84
CA PRO A 9 6.40 -10.05 26.08
C PRO A 9 6.52 -9.83 24.56
N GLY A 10 6.11 -8.67 24.05
CA GLY A 10 6.17 -8.33 22.63
C GLY A 10 4.80 -8.12 21.97
N GLU A 11 3.71 -8.35 22.70
CA GLU A 11 2.34 -8.20 22.21
C GLU A 11 1.48 -7.42 23.19
N THR A 12 0.61 -6.56 22.65
CA THR A 12 -0.45 -5.88 23.41
C THR A 12 -1.75 -6.64 23.20
N PRO A 13 -2.48 -7.03 24.26
CA PRO A 13 -3.78 -7.68 24.13
C PRO A 13 -4.76 -6.85 23.30
N LEU A 14 -5.49 -7.52 22.40
CA LEU A 14 -6.59 -6.88 21.69
C LEU A 14 -7.76 -6.63 22.66
N PRO A 15 -8.61 -5.61 22.40
CA PRO A 15 -9.87 -5.46 23.13
C PRO A 15 -10.74 -6.73 23.05
N ASP A 16 -11.51 -7.02 24.10
CA ASP A 16 -12.39 -8.21 24.14
C ASP A 16 -13.41 -8.27 23.01
N SER A 17 -13.78 -7.11 22.45
CA SER A 17 -14.69 -6.98 21.31
C SER A 17 -14.02 -7.11 19.94
N ALA A 18 -12.70 -7.30 19.89
CA ALA A 18 -11.97 -7.39 18.64
C ALA A 18 -12.34 -8.68 17.87
N PRO A 19 -12.61 -8.59 16.56
CA PRO A 19 -12.90 -9.77 15.76
C PRO A 19 -11.68 -10.69 15.68
N SER A 20 -11.94 -12.00 15.72
CA SER A 20 -10.92 -13.04 15.60
C SER A 20 -10.70 -13.47 14.16
N GLY A 21 -9.50 -13.95 13.87
CA GLY A 21 -9.13 -14.43 12.54
C GLY A 21 -9.05 -13.33 11.49
N LEU A 22 -8.94 -13.76 10.23
CA LEU A 22 -8.79 -12.88 9.08
C LEU A 22 -9.93 -13.13 8.08
N PRO A 23 -10.77 -12.12 7.81
CA PRO A 23 -11.92 -12.30 6.94
C PRO A 23 -11.46 -12.38 5.48
N VAL A 24 -12.25 -13.05 4.64
CA VAL A 24 -11.96 -13.22 3.21
C VAL A 24 -11.77 -11.87 2.51
N TRP A 25 -12.43 -10.81 2.97
CA TRP A 25 -12.23 -9.50 2.36
C TRP A 25 -10.82 -8.95 2.51
N LEU A 26 -10.14 -9.31 3.60
CA LEU A 26 -8.79 -8.87 3.86
C LEU A 26 -7.79 -9.54 2.91
N THR A 27 -8.06 -10.76 2.45
CA THR A 27 -7.15 -11.50 1.57
C THR A 27 -7.11 -10.89 0.17
N TRP A 28 -8.27 -10.57 -0.41
CA TRP A 28 -8.30 -9.90 -1.71
C TRP A 28 -7.90 -8.43 -1.62
N GLN A 29 -8.16 -7.75 -0.49
CA GLN A 29 -7.62 -6.40 -0.23
C GLN A 29 -6.09 -6.42 -0.19
N HIS A 30 -5.50 -7.41 0.49
CA HIS A 30 -4.05 -7.58 0.54
C HIS A 30 -3.46 -7.78 -0.87
N PHE A 31 -4.05 -8.69 -1.66
CA PHE A 31 -3.65 -8.90 -3.04
C PHE A 31 -3.74 -7.62 -3.89
N LEU A 32 -4.89 -6.93 -3.88
CA LEU A 32 -5.09 -5.72 -4.67
C LEU A 32 -4.11 -4.61 -4.28
N ASN A 33 -3.85 -4.42 -2.99
CA ASN A 33 -2.85 -3.46 -2.54
C ASN A 33 -1.44 -3.82 -3.03
N GLY A 34 -1.03 -5.08 -2.92
CA GLY A 34 0.24 -5.56 -3.48
C GLY A 34 0.32 -5.35 -5.00
N PHE A 35 -0.76 -5.64 -5.71
CA PHE A 35 -0.85 -5.46 -7.16
C PHE A 35 -0.69 -3.99 -7.57
N PHE A 36 -1.43 -3.08 -6.92
CA PHE A 36 -1.35 -1.66 -7.24
C PHE A 36 0.00 -1.06 -6.85
N ILE A 37 0.50 -1.31 -5.64
CA ILE A 37 1.72 -0.65 -5.14
C ILE A 37 2.93 -1.00 -6.01
N VAL A 38 3.03 -2.25 -6.48
CA VAL A 38 4.07 -2.71 -7.40
C VAL A 38 4.06 -1.90 -8.70
N LEU A 39 2.88 -1.68 -9.30
CA LEU A 39 2.75 -0.91 -10.54
C LEU A 39 2.91 0.60 -10.31
N ILE A 40 2.46 1.12 -9.17
CA ILE A 40 2.57 2.53 -8.76
C ILE A 40 4.03 2.90 -8.55
N ILE A 41 4.80 2.10 -7.80
CA ILE A 41 6.24 2.31 -7.57
C ILE A 41 6.98 2.36 -8.91
N ARG A 42 6.73 1.40 -9.80
CA ARG A 42 7.36 1.33 -11.12
C ARG A 42 7.03 2.55 -11.97
N SER A 43 5.76 2.91 -12.07
CA SER A 43 5.31 4.04 -12.88
C SER A 43 5.79 5.37 -12.32
N GLY A 44 5.79 5.56 -11.00
CA GLY A 44 6.34 6.73 -10.32
C GLY A 44 7.85 6.87 -10.53
N TRP A 45 8.58 5.75 -10.47
CA TRP A 45 10.02 5.75 -10.79
C TRP A 45 10.29 6.16 -12.23
N ARG A 46 9.48 5.69 -13.20
CA ARG A 46 9.57 6.10 -14.60
C ARG A 46 9.25 7.58 -14.79
N VAL A 47 8.19 8.09 -14.17
CA VAL A 47 7.83 9.53 -14.20
C VAL A 47 8.99 10.39 -13.72
N ARG A 48 9.72 9.92 -12.71
CA ARG A 48 10.88 10.64 -12.16
C ARG A 48 12.13 10.56 -13.05
N THR A 49 12.41 9.41 -13.66
CA THR A 49 13.72 9.13 -14.28
C THR A 49 13.74 9.25 -15.79
N GLN A 50 12.58 9.18 -16.46
CA GLN A 50 12.51 9.30 -17.90
C GLN A 50 12.60 10.76 -18.35
N THR A 51 13.65 11.08 -19.10
CA THR A 51 13.87 12.41 -19.68
C THR A 51 13.08 12.63 -20.98
N ARG A 52 12.75 11.55 -21.71
CA ARG A 52 12.00 11.59 -22.97
C ARG A 52 10.83 10.60 -22.94
N PRO A 53 9.59 11.07 -22.70
CA PRO A 53 8.41 10.21 -22.72
C PRO A 53 8.23 9.51 -24.07
N SER A 54 7.83 8.24 -24.04
CA SER A 54 7.59 7.45 -25.27
C SER A 54 6.29 7.83 -26.01
N ALA A 55 5.40 8.53 -25.31
CA ALA A 55 4.14 9.07 -25.80
C ALA A 55 3.58 10.05 -24.77
N TYR A 56 2.61 10.84 -25.23
CA TYR A 56 1.87 11.76 -24.41
C TYR A 56 0.37 11.51 -24.52
N TRP A 57 -0.35 11.87 -23.46
CA TRP A 57 -1.79 11.75 -23.38
C TRP A 57 -2.43 13.10 -23.06
N THR A 58 -3.55 13.39 -23.71
CA THR A 58 -4.40 14.54 -23.44
C THR A 58 -5.84 14.08 -23.23
N ARG A 59 -6.46 14.46 -22.11
CA ARG A 59 -7.83 14.09 -21.77
C ARG A 59 -8.84 14.56 -22.83
N LYS A 60 -9.86 13.74 -23.12
CA LYS A 60 -11.07 14.20 -23.85
C LYS A 60 -11.97 14.97 -22.89
N ASN A 61 -12.42 16.18 -23.26
CA ASN A 61 -13.33 17.00 -22.43
C ASN A 61 -14.73 17.17 -23.06
N THR A 62 -15.09 16.29 -23.99
CA THR A 62 -16.32 16.42 -24.81
C THR A 62 -17.37 15.34 -24.51
N GLY A 63 -17.10 14.41 -23.59
CA GLY A 63 -17.99 13.28 -23.24
C GLY A 63 -18.84 13.49 -21.99
N LEU A 64 -19.24 12.37 -21.36
CA LEU A 64 -20.04 12.32 -20.11
C LEU A 64 -19.29 12.90 -18.91
N ILE A 65 -17.98 12.65 -18.83
CA ILE A 65 -17.11 13.20 -17.80
C ILE A 65 -16.44 14.46 -18.37
N ARG A 66 -16.85 15.62 -17.87
CA ARG A 66 -16.26 16.93 -18.20
C ARG A 66 -15.66 17.53 -16.95
N THR A 67 -14.45 18.06 -17.08
CA THR A 67 -13.82 18.81 -15.99
C THR A 67 -13.75 20.28 -16.33
N ARG A 68 -13.77 21.12 -15.30
CA ARG A 68 -13.71 22.58 -15.41
C ARG A 68 -12.46 23.09 -16.12
N ASN A 69 -11.31 22.48 -15.87
CA ASN A 69 -10.03 22.92 -16.42
C ASN A 69 -9.79 22.37 -17.84
N ALA A 70 -9.13 23.18 -18.67
CA ALA A 70 -8.70 22.77 -20.00
C ALA A 70 -7.85 21.48 -19.94
N PRO A 71 -7.96 20.57 -20.92
CA PRO A 71 -7.09 19.39 -21.01
C PRO A 71 -5.62 19.78 -21.08
N THR A 72 -4.81 19.18 -20.23
CA THR A 72 -3.36 19.31 -20.26
C THR A 72 -2.73 18.08 -20.90
N LYS A 73 -1.62 18.30 -21.62
CA LYS A 73 -0.81 17.22 -22.18
C LYS A 73 0.13 16.70 -21.09
N ILE A 74 0.08 15.41 -20.79
CA ILE A 74 0.94 14.74 -19.81
C ILE A 74 1.65 13.55 -20.45
N SER A 75 2.73 13.06 -19.87
CA SER A 75 3.38 11.83 -20.35
C SER A 75 2.45 10.62 -20.16
N LEU A 76 2.61 9.59 -21.01
CA LEU A 76 1.86 8.35 -20.89
C LEU A 76 2.15 7.66 -19.54
N ASP A 77 3.39 7.71 -19.05
CA ASP A 77 3.76 7.15 -17.75
C ASP A 77 3.09 7.89 -16.58
N LEU A 78 2.95 9.24 -16.66
CA LEU A 78 2.21 10.00 -15.66
C LEU A 78 0.72 9.69 -15.70
N TRP A 79 0.13 9.55 -16.90
CA TRP A 79 -1.26 9.11 -17.04
C TRP A 79 -1.47 7.74 -16.39
N PHE A 80 -0.57 6.78 -16.64
CA PHE A 80 -0.68 5.44 -16.09
C PHE A 80 -0.55 5.43 -14.57
N HIS A 81 0.41 6.17 -14.02
CA HIS A 81 0.59 6.34 -12.57
C HIS A 81 -0.69 6.88 -11.91
N LEU A 82 -1.21 8.02 -12.41
CA LEU A 82 -2.43 8.62 -11.87
C LEU A 82 -3.67 7.71 -12.02
N SER A 83 -3.73 6.91 -13.08
CA SER A 83 -4.82 5.94 -13.29
C SER A 83 -4.78 4.83 -12.22
N LEU A 84 -3.59 4.32 -11.90
CA LEU A 84 -3.41 3.35 -10.82
C LEU A 84 -3.70 3.97 -9.46
N ASP A 85 -3.26 5.21 -9.22
CA ASP A 85 -3.51 5.92 -7.96
C ASP A 85 -5.00 6.07 -7.69
N VAL A 86 -5.80 6.42 -8.70
CA VAL A 86 -7.26 6.51 -8.55
C VAL A 86 -7.86 5.16 -8.16
N LEU A 87 -7.45 4.07 -8.83
CA LEU A 87 -7.93 2.72 -8.50
C LEU A 87 -7.49 2.28 -7.10
N TRP A 88 -6.26 2.61 -6.72
CA TRP A 88 -5.70 2.29 -5.41
C TRP A 88 -6.39 3.09 -4.29
N VAL A 89 -6.71 4.36 -4.49
CA VAL A 89 -7.49 5.18 -3.55
C VAL A 89 -8.91 4.65 -3.41
N LEU A 90 -9.56 4.24 -4.50
CA LEU A 90 -10.88 3.60 -4.43
C LEU A 90 -10.83 2.27 -3.67
N ASN A 91 -9.81 1.45 -3.92
CA ASN A 91 -9.57 0.22 -3.17
C ASN A 91 -9.36 0.51 -1.67
N GLY A 92 -8.57 1.54 -1.35
CA GLY A 92 -8.32 2.02 0.00
C GLY A 92 -9.59 2.52 0.69
N LEU A 93 -10.49 3.20 -0.03
CA LEU A 93 -11.79 3.60 0.53
C LEU A 93 -12.63 2.37 0.91
N VAL A 94 -12.71 1.36 0.03
CA VAL A 94 -13.39 0.10 0.35
C VAL A 94 -12.72 -0.60 1.53
N PHE A 95 -11.39 -0.61 1.59
CA PHE A 95 -10.65 -1.16 2.72
C PHE A 95 -11.02 -0.46 4.03
N TYR A 96 -11.00 0.88 4.07
CA TYR A 96 -11.36 1.66 5.25
C TYR A 96 -12.80 1.38 5.68
N LEU A 97 -13.75 1.37 4.73
CA LEU A 97 -15.15 1.07 5.04
C LEU A 97 -15.30 -0.31 5.68
N LEU A 98 -14.70 -1.35 5.09
CA LEU A 98 -14.75 -2.70 5.63
C LEU A 98 -14.03 -2.80 6.98
N LEU A 99 -12.85 -2.19 7.11
CA LEU A 99 -12.04 -2.18 8.31
C LEU A 99 -12.81 -1.64 9.53
N PHE A 100 -13.49 -0.50 9.34
CA PHE A 100 -14.27 0.11 10.41
C PHE A 100 -15.62 -0.59 10.62
N ALA A 101 -16.33 -0.95 9.55
CA ALA A 101 -17.65 -1.59 9.65
C ALA A 101 -17.59 -2.99 10.29
N THR A 102 -16.46 -3.70 10.16
CA THR A 102 -16.29 -5.05 10.70
C THR A 102 -15.51 -5.10 12.03
N GLY A 103 -15.10 -3.94 12.57
CA GLY A 103 -14.32 -3.86 13.81
C GLY A 103 -12.84 -4.27 13.68
N HIS A 104 -12.39 -4.69 12.49
CA HIS A 104 -11.01 -5.13 12.27
C HIS A 104 -9.96 -4.01 12.44
N TRP A 105 -10.38 -2.75 12.51
CA TRP A 105 -9.50 -1.63 12.88
C TRP A 105 -8.77 -1.87 14.21
N MET A 106 -9.39 -2.57 15.17
CA MET A 106 -8.81 -2.87 16.48
C MET A 106 -7.53 -3.70 16.41
N ARG A 107 -7.30 -4.39 15.28
CA ARG A 107 -6.11 -5.23 15.05
C ARG A 107 -4.93 -4.45 14.46
N ILE A 108 -5.14 -3.23 13.99
CA ILE A 108 -4.09 -2.42 13.31
C ILE A 108 -4.01 -0.97 13.79
N ILE A 109 -4.84 -0.57 14.74
CA ILE A 109 -4.76 0.73 15.43
C ILE A 109 -4.39 0.43 16.89
N PRO A 110 -3.30 1.02 17.42
CA PRO A 110 -2.95 0.83 18.83
C PRO A 110 -4.08 1.29 19.75
N THR A 111 -4.50 0.42 20.67
CA THR A 111 -5.56 0.70 21.66
C THR A 111 -5.04 0.91 23.07
N SER A 112 -3.74 0.69 23.30
CA SER A 112 -3.07 0.84 24.59
C SER A 112 -1.65 1.40 24.40
N TRP A 113 -1.13 2.07 25.44
CA TRP A 113 0.21 2.63 25.45
C TRP A 113 1.31 1.60 25.73
N ASP A 114 0.96 0.42 26.24
CA ASP A 114 1.89 -0.71 26.39
C ASP A 114 2.43 -1.24 25.05
N ILE A 115 1.85 -0.80 23.91
CA ILE A 115 2.30 -1.12 22.56
C ILE A 115 3.76 -0.70 22.34
N VAL A 116 4.18 0.43 22.94
CA VAL A 116 5.52 0.99 22.74
C VAL A 116 6.58 0.10 23.39
N PRO A 117 6.54 -0.19 24.70
CA PRO A 117 7.52 -1.09 25.32
C PRO A 117 7.46 -2.51 24.75
N ASN A 118 6.27 -3.03 24.38
CA ASN A 118 6.18 -4.33 23.70
C ASN A 118 6.83 -4.32 22.30
N ALA A 119 6.69 -3.24 21.53
CA ALA A 119 7.36 -3.13 20.24
C ALA A 119 8.89 -3.08 20.38
N VAL A 120 9.40 -2.51 21.47
CA VAL A 120 10.83 -2.55 21.80
C VAL A 120 11.27 -3.99 22.06
N SER A 121 10.51 -4.78 22.84
CA SER A 121 10.81 -6.20 23.07
C SER A 121 10.85 -6.99 21.76
N ALA A 122 9.83 -6.85 20.90
CA ALA A 122 9.80 -7.51 19.60
C ALA A 122 10.98 -7.08 18.71
N GLY A 123 11.33 -5.79 18.71
CA GLY A 123 12.50 -5.28 17.99
C GLY A 123 13.82 -5.90 18.46
N ILE A 124 14.01 -6.04 19.77
CA ILE A 124 15.19 -6.69 20.35
C ILE A 124 15.28 -8.15 19.90
N GLN A 125 14.16 -8.88 19.91
CA GLN A 125 14.09 -10.28 19.46
C GLN A 125 14.46 -10.43 17.98
N TYR A 126 13.97 -9.54 17.11
CA TYR A 126 14.36 -9.52 15.70
C TYR A 126 15.85 -9.22 15.52
N LEU A 127 16.40 -8.28 16.28
CA LEU A 127 17.83 -7.93 16.23
C LEU A 127 18.73 -9.04 16.80
N SER A 128 18.22 -9.86 17.72
CA SER A 128 18.95 -11.02 18.26
C SER A 128 18.85 -12.27 17.40
N LEU A 129 18.13 -12.21 16.26
CA LEU A 129 17.83 -13.37 15.39
C LEU A 129 17.09 -14.51 16.11
N ASP A 130 16.48 -14.21 17.27
CA ASP A 130 15.64 -15.11 18.02
C ASP A 130 14.20 -14.67 17.78
N TRP A 131 13.69 -14.99 16.59
CA TRP A 131 12.46 -14.40 16.09
C TRP A 131 11.23 -14.84 16.89
N PRO A 132 10.32 -13.90 17.21
CA PRO A 132 9.06 -14.24 17.87
C PRO A 132 8.26 -15.23 17.02
N THR A 133 7.56 -16.14 17.71
CA THR A 133 6.59 -17.01 17.03
C THR A 133 5.35 -16.18 16.72
N GLU A 134 5.20 -15.76 15.47
CA GLU A 134 4.08 -14.94 15.03
C GLU A 134 2.77 -15.72 14.97
N ASN A 135 1.67 -15.12 15.44
CA ASN A 135 0.33 -15.67 15.29
C ASN A 135 -0.70 -14.61 14.84
N GLY A 136 -0.52 -14.10 13.61
CA GLY A 136 -1.37 -13.05 13.03
C GLY A 136 -2.88 -13.37 12.95
N TRP A 137 -3.26 -14.65 13.04
CA TRP A 137 -4.66 -15.07 13.18
C TRP A 137 -5.28 -14.61 14.50
N VAL A 138 -4.50 -14.67 15.59
CA VAL A 138 -4.94 -14.26 16.93
C VAL A 138 -4.62 -12.80 17.14
N ASN A 139 -3.35 -12.42 17.05
CA ASN A 139 -2.87 -11.06 17.26
C ASN A 139 -1.54 -10.82 16.52
N TYR A 140 -1.28 -9.57 16.17
CA TYR A 140 0.03 -9.17 15.68
C TYR A 140 0.91 -8.77 16.86
N ASN A 141 2.22 -9.03 16.76
CA ASN A 141 3.14 -8.43 17.72
C ASN A 141 3.12 -6.90 17.60
N SER A 142 3.54 -6.22 18.67
CA SER A 142 3.38 -4.76 18.77
C SER A 142 4.22 -4.00 17.74
N LEU A 143 5.36 -4.54 17.29
CA LEU A 143 6.17 -3.93 16.24
C LEU A 143 5.49 -4.05 14.87
N GLN A 144 4.89 -5.20 14.56
CA GLN A 144 4.08 -5.41 13.36
C GLN A 144 2.86 -4.48 13.35
N LEU A 145 2.12 -4.39 14.46
CA LEU A 145 0.95 -3.53 14.57
C LEU A 145 1.29 -2.06 14.33
N ILE A 146 2.35 -1.54 14.99
CA ILE A 146 2.83 -0.17 14.74
C ILE A 146 3.23 0.01 13.27
N SER A 147 3.92 -0.97 12.68
CA SER A 147 4.31 -0.90 11.27
C SER A 147 3.09 -0.82 10.35
N TYR A 148 2.06 -1.65 10.59
CA TYR A 148 0.81 -1.63 9.82
C TYR A 148 0.05 -0.33 10.02
N PHE A 149 -0.01 0.20 11.25
CA PHE A 149 -0.60 1.49 11.54
C PHE A 149 0.08 2.60 10.73
N VAL A 150 1.42 2.64 10.73
CA VAL A 150 2.19 3.64 9.98
C VAL A 150 1.94 3.49 8.48
N VAL A 151 1.98 2.27 7.93
CA VAL A 151 1.74 2.06 6.49
C VAL A 151 0.34 2.52 6.08
N VAL A 152 -0.69 2.10 6.82
CA VAL A 152 -2.09 2.33 6.48
C VAL A 152 -2.52 3.76 6.76
N PHE A 153 -2.25 4.29 7.94
CA PHE A 153 -2.82 5.56 8.42
C PHE A 153 -1.88 6.76 8.29
N VAL A 154 -0.61 6.55 7.95
CA VAL A 154 0.36 7.64 7.82
C VAL A 154 0.94 7.68 6.41
N ALA A 155 1.68 6.64 6.00
CA ALA A 155 2.39 6.61 4.72
C ALA A 155 1.45 6.65 3.51
N ALA A 156 0.36 5.86 3.52
CA ALA A 156 -0.60 5.86 2.42
C ALA A 156 -1.33 7.21 2.26
N PRO A 157 -1.89 7.83 3.32
CA PRO A 157 -2.44 9.17 3.24
C PRO A 157 -1.40 10.22 2.80
N LEU A 158 -0.17 10.16 3.30
CA LEU A 158 0.93 11.05 2.87
C LEU A 158 1.19 10.92 1.36
N ALA A 159 1.24 9.70 0.82
CA ALA A 159 1.42 9.46 -0.60
C ALA A 159 0.28 10.05 -1.43
N ILE A 160 -0.97 9.91 -0.97
CA ILE A 160 -2.15 10.47 -1.63
C ILE A 160 -2.11 12.01 -1.63
N ILE A 161 -1.87 12.62 -0.47
CA ILE A 161 -1.85 14.09 -0.33
C ILE A 161 -0.75 14.71 -1.21
N THR A 162 0.44 14.11 -1.18
CA THR A 162 1.59 14.57 -1.99
C THR A 162 1.40 14.28 -3.48
N GLY A 163 0.82 13.14 -3.85
CA GLY A 163 0.46 12.81 -5.23
C GLY A 163 -0.59 13.78 -5.80
N LEU A 164 -1.64 14.07 -5.04
CA LEU A 164 -2.69 15.03 -5.41
C LEU A 164 -2.10 16.42 -5.69
N ARG A 165 -1.16 16.87 -4.85
CA ARG A 165 -0.48 18.16 -5.04
C ARG A 165 0.34 18.25 -6.33
N MET A 166 0.94 17.15 -6.73
CA MET A 166 1.73 17.04 -7.97
C MET A 166 0.86 16.75 -9.20
N SER A 167 -0.40 16.37 -9.01
CA SER A 167 -1.34 16.06 -10.08
C SER A 167 -1.92 17.31 -10.74
N GLY A 168 -2.43 17.15 -11.97
CA GLY A 168 -3.19 18.20 -12.67
C GLY A 168 -4.58 18.49 -12.08
N ALA A 169 -5.01 17.76 -11.03
CA ALA A 169 -6.26 18.01 -10.33
C ALA A 169 -6.13 19.12 -9.26
N TRP A 170 -4.91 19.47 -8.87
CA TRP A 170 -4.65 20.53 -7.90
C TRP A 170 -5.09 21.91 -8.44
N PRO A 171 -5.73 22.78 -7.62
CA PRO A 171 -6.22 24.07 -8.09
C PRO A 171 -5.07 25.05 -8.42
N ASN A 172 -5.01 25.47 -9.68
CA ASN A 172 -3.97 26.39 -10.18
C ASN A 172 -4.07 27.83 -9.63
N GLY A 173 -5.26 28.26 -9.17
CA GLY A 173 -5.53 29.63 -8.71
C GLY A 173 -5.62 29.83 -7.20
N ALA A 174 -5.28 28.82 -6.39
CA ALA A 174 -5.39 28.90 -4.93
C ALA A 174 -4.10 29.41 -4.28
N GLU A 175 -3.80 30.70 -4.42
CA GLU A 175 -2.51 31.30 -3.99
C GLU A 175 -2.14 31.00 -2.52
N ARG A 176 -3.08 31.18 -1.59
CA ARG A 176 -2.85 30.90 -0.16
C ARG A 176 -2.48 29.43 0.07
N LEU A 177 -3.21 28.52 -0.58
CA LEU A 177 -2.98 27.08 -0.48
C LEU A 177 -1.64 26.68 -1.10
N ASN A 178 -1.31 27.23 -2.27
CA ASN A 178 -0.05 26.96 -2.97
C ASN A 178 1.18 27.50 -2.23
N ARG A 179 1.02 28.57 -1.44
CA ARG A 179 2.07 29.12 -0.58
C ARG A 179 2.31 28.24 0.65
N VAL A 180 1.24 27.77 1.31
CA VAL A 180 1.36 26.88 2.49
C VAL A 180 1.85 25.50 2.09
N TYR A 181 1.45 25.01 0.92
CA TYR A 181 1.85 23.70 0.41
C TYR A 181 2.52 23.80 -0.97
N PRO A 182 3.81 24.12 -1.02
CA PRO A 182 4.55 24.26 -2.28
C PRO A 182 4.82 22.91 -2.95
N MET A 183 5.06 22.95 -4.27
CA MET A 183 5.32 21.75 -5.09
C MET A 183 6.60 21.05 -4.66
N GLU A 184 7.60 21.82 -4.27
CA GLU A 184 8.92 21.38 -3.82
C GLU A 184 8.78 20.53 -2.55
N LEU A 185 7.95 20.97 -1.60
CA LEU A 185 7.66 20.22 -0.38
C LEU A 185 6.96 18.90 -0.69
N ALA A 186 5.96 18.91 -1.58
CA ALA A 186 5.28 17.67 -1.98
C ALA A 186 6.26 16.66 -2.59
N ARG A 187 7.15 17.09 -3.49
CA ARG A 187 8.18 16.22 -4.08
C ARG A 187 9.19 15.71 -3.05
N ALA A 188 9.60 16.57 -2.13
CA ALA A 188 10.55 16.23 -1.07
C ALA A 188 9.99 15.19 -0.09
N ILE A 189 8.66 15.13 0.09
CA ILE A 189 7.99 14.11 0.92
C ILE A 189 7.65 12.86 0.11
N HIS A 190 7.12 13.02 -1.11
CA HIS A 190 6.58 11.88 -1.89
C HIS A 190 7.64 10.84 -2.21
N LEU A 191 8.86 11.27 -2.57
CA LEU A 191 9.94 10.34 -2.89
C LEU A 191 10.35 9.49 -1.67
N PRO A 192 10.67 10.07 -0.49
CA PRO A 192 10.91 9.29 0.72
C PRO A 192 9.77 8.35 1.09
N VAL A 193 8.51 8.74 0.92
CA VAL A 193 7.36 7.86 1.19
C VAL A 193 7.35 6.65 0.24
N MET A 194 7.66 6.85 -1.04
CA MET A 194 7.82 5.73 -1.98
C MET A 194 8.98 4.81 -1.59
N LEU A 195 10.12 5.36 -1.18
CA LEU A 195 11.26 4.56 -0.70
C LEU A 195 10.93 3.81 0.60
N PHE A 196 10.16 4.42 1.49
CA PHE A 196 9.65 3.76 2.70
C PHE A 196 8.76 2.57 2.34
N PHE A 197 7.84 2.69 1.36
CA PHE A 197 7.05 1.54 0.89
C PHE A 197 7.93 0.42 0.35
N VAL A 198 8.95 0.74 -0.47
CA VAL A 198 9.89 -0.25 -0.99
C VAL A 198 10.60 -0.98 0.15
N PHE A 199 11.14 -0.23 1.12
CA PHE A 199 11.80 -0.79 2.29
C PHE A 199 10.87 -1.68 3.11
N PHE A 200 9.66 -1.18 3.41
CA PHE A 200 8.64 -1.93 4.13
C PHE A 200 8.30 -3.24 3.42
N ILE A 201 8.07 -3.22 2.10
CA ILE A 201 7.74 -4.43 1.34
C ILE A 201 8.88 -5.47 1.44
N ILE A 202 10.13 -5.04 1.31
CA ILE A 202 11.29 -5.95 1.41
C ILE A 202 11.34 -6.60 2.79
N VAL A 203 11.28 -5.82 3.87
CA VAL A 203 11.32 -6.32 5.24
C VAL A 203 10.10 -7.19 5.54
N HIS A 204 8.91 -6.75 5.14
CA HIS A 204 7.65 -7.47 5.35
C HIS A 204 7.67 -8.85 4.68
N VAL A 205 8.04 -8.93 3.40
CA VAL A 205 8.11 -10.21 2.68
C VAL A 205 9.19 -11.11 3.26
N ALA A 206 10.35 -10.56 3.64
CA ALA A 206 11.40 -11.33 4.30
C ALA A 206 10.88 -11.98 5.59
N LEU A 207 10.22 -11.21 6.47
CA LEU A 207 9.66 -11.73 7.71
C LEU A 207 8.56 -12.75 7.47
N VAL A 208 7.65 -12.51 6.51
CA VAL A 208 6.60 -13.47 6.14
C VAL A 208 7.21 -14.84 5.79
N LEU A 209 8.29 -14.84 5.00
CA LEU A 209 8.93 -16.08 4.55
C LEU A 209 9.78 -16.74 5.64
N SER A 210 10.19 -15.98 6.65
CA SER A 210 11.16 -16.43 7.64
C SER A 210 10.55 -16.79 9.01
N THR A 211 9.30 -16.38 9.30
CA THR A 211 8.59 -16.65 10.57
C THR A 211 7.44 -17.66 10.45
N GLY A 212 7.54 -18.58 9.48
CA GLY A 212 6.52 -19.62 9.23
C GLY A 212 5.72 -19.36 7.95
N ALA A 213 6.41 -19.36 6.81
CA ALA A 213 5.88 -19.02 5.49
C ALA A 213 4.52 -19.64 5.17
N LEU A 214 4.37 -20.96 5.32
CA LEU A 214 3.14 -21.65 4.94
C LEU A 214 1.93 -21.14 5.73
N ARG A 215 2.08 -21.00 7.06
CA ARG A 215 1.04 -20.47 7.95
C ARG A 215 0.72 -19.01 7.60
N ASN A 216 1.73 -18.17 7.45
CA ASN A 216 1.56 -16.76 7.10
C ASN A 216 0.85 -16.59 5.74
N LEU A 217 1.19 -17.41 4.75
CA LEU A 217 0.53 -17.39 3.44
C LEU A 217 -0.92 -17.91 3.52
N ASN A 218 -1.22 -18.89 4.36
CA ASN A 218 -2.61 -19.34 4.58
C ASN A 218 -3.46 -18.26 5.25
N HIS A 219 -2.90 -17.53 6.21
CA HIS A 219 -3.54 -16.38 6.84
C HIS A 219 -3.87 -15.29 5.81
N MET A 220 -2.88 -14.87 5.02
CA MET A 220 -3.02 -13.70 4.12
C MET A 220 -3.74 -14.01 2.80
N TYR A 221 -3.51 -15.17 2.19
CA TYR A 221 -4.04 -15.49 0.86
C TYR A 221 -5.23 -16.44 0.87
N ALA A 222 -5.33 -17.34 1.85
CA ALA A 222 -6.44 -18.28 1.96
C ALA A 222 -7.48 -17.91 3.02
N GLY A 223 -7.19 -16.94 3.91
CA GLY A 223 -8.09 -16.59 5.02
C GLY A 223 -8.33 -17.78 5.94
N SER A 224 -7.31 -18.61 6.15
CA SER A 224 -7.42 -19.90 6.84
C SER A 224 -6.32 -20.08 7.87
N ASN A 225 -6.66 -20.61 9.05
CA ASN A 225 -5.70 -20.98 10.10
C ASN A 225 -5.18 -22.42 9.99
N ASP A 226 -5.48 -23.12 8.90
CA ASP A 226 -4.99 -24.48 8.69
C ASP A 226 -3.49 -24.46 8.35
N ALA A 227 -2.64 -24.78 9.31
CA ALA A 227 -1.18 -24.77 9.14
C ALA A 227 -0.65 -25.83 8.16
N GLY A 228 -1.42 -26.91 7.90
CA GLY A 228 -1.03 -27.97 6.97
C GLY A 228 -1.45 -27.74 5.52
N SER A 229 -2.32 -26.75 5.29
CA SER A 229 -2.85 -26.45 3.96
C SER A 229 -1.81 -25.78 3.06
N TRP A 230 -1.81 -26.14 1.77
CA TRP A 230 -1.00 -25.47 0.74
C TRP A 230 -1.80 -24.46 -0.09
N ARG A 231 -3.07 -24.22 0.28
CA ARG A 231 -3.97 -23.35 -0.49
C ARG A 231 -3.44 -21.92 -0.56
N GLY A 232 -3.02 -21.34 0.57
CA GLY A 232 -2.49 -19.98 0.61
C GLY A 232 -1.23 -19.83 -0.24
N PHE A 233 -0.35 -20.83 -0.21
CA PHE A 233 0.85 -20.86 -1.05
C PHE A 233 0.52 -20.82 -2.56
N TRP A 234 -0.41 -21.65 -3.05
CA TRP A 234 -0.74 -21.65 -4.47
C TRP A 234 -1.48 -20.39 -4.92
N ILE A 235 -2.34 -19.82 -4.06
CA ILE A 235 -2.98 -18.52 -4.34
C ILE A 235 -1.92 -17.42 -4.38
N PHE A 236 -0.93 -17.45 -3.48
CA PHE A 236 0.22 -16.53 -3.52
C PHE A 236 1.00 -16.66 -4.83
N VAL A 237 1.35 -17.87 -5.28
CA VAL A 237 2.05 -18.08 -6.55
C VAL A 237 1.23 -17.52 -7.72
N ALA A 238 -0.08 -17.80 -7.77
CA ALA A 238 -0.97 -17.25 -8.79
C ALA A 238 -1.00 -15.71 -8.76
N SER A 239 -1.01 -15.12 -7.57
CA SER A 239 -0.98 -13.67 -7.38
C SER A 239 0.30 -13.03 -7.94
N ILE A 240 1.45 -13.66 -7.71
CA ILE A 240 2.74 -13.21 -8.24
C ILE A 240 2.75 -13.29 -9.77
N VAL A 241 2.22 -14.37 -10.35
CA VAL A 241 2.10 -14.51 -11.80
C VAL A 241 1.24 -13.37 -12.38
N VAL A 242 0.09 -13.06 -11.77
CA VAL A 242 -0.77 -11.95 -12.20
C VAL A 242 -0.05 -10.60 -12.11
N MET A 243 0.68 -10.35 -11.02
CA MET A 243 1.47 -9.12 -10.87
C MET A 243 2.58 -9.02 -11.92
N ILE A 244 3.29 -10.11 -12.22
CA ILE A 244 4.33 -10.16 -13.27
C ILE A 244 3.71 -9.91 -14.64
N VAL A 245 2.59 -10.56 -14.97
CA VAL A 245 1.89 -10.35 -16.25
C VAL A 245 1.46 -8.89 -16.40
N ALA A 246 0.90 -8.27 -15.35
CA ALA A 246 0.55 -6.85 -15.39
C ALA A 246 1.78 -5.93 -15.47
N TRP A 247 2.87 -6.28 -14.78
CA TRP A 247 4.13 -5.54 -14.85
C TRP A 247 4.73 -5.56 -16.26
N ILE A 248 4.75 -6.72 -16.90
CA ILE A 248 5.21 -6.87 -18.29
C ILE A 248 4.23 -6.13 -19.20
N GLY A 249 2.93 -6.34 -19.02
CA GLY A 249 1.84 -5.74 -19.80
C GLY A 249 1.75 -4.22 -19.70
N SER A 250 2.33 -3.58 -18.70
CA SER A 250 2.39 -2.11 -18.58
C SER A 250 3.49 -1.47 -19.46
N GLN A 251 3.70 -1.99 -20.68
CA GLN A 251 4.50 -1.34 -21.71
C GLN A 251 3.67 -0.31 -22.49
N PRO A 252 4.30 0.74 -23.05
CA PRO A 252 3.60 1.74 -23.87
C PRO A 252 2.73 1.15 -24.99
N VAL A 253 3.17 0.07 -25.64
CA VAL A 253 2.41 -0.57 -26.74
C VAL A 253 1.02 -1.05 -26.29
N VAL A 254 0.90 -1.53 -25.05
CA VAL A 254 -0.36 -2.00 -24.45
C VAL A 254 -1.16 -0.85 -23.84
N LEU A 255 -0.47 0.12 -23.22
CA LEU A 255 -1.11 1.25 -22.53
C LEU A 255 -1.75 2.25 -23.50
N ARG A 256 -1.19 2.43 -24.71
CA ARG A 256 -1.69 3.42 -25.69
C ARG A 256 -3.15 3.18 -26.11
N PRO A 257 -3.58 1.97 -26.50
CA PRO A 257 -4.99 1.68 -26.77
C PRO A 257 -5.91 2.02 -25.61
N MET A 258 -5.54 1.64 -24.38
CA MET A 258 -6.34 1.91 -23.18
C MET A 258 -6.47 3.41 -22.93
N ALA A 259 -5.35 4.14 -23.03
CA ALA A 259 -5.32 5.59 -22.85
C ALA A 259 -6.16 6.33 -23.91
N ASN A 260 -6.26 5.80 -25.14
CA ASN A 260 -7.09 6.36 -26.21
C ASN A 260 -8.60 6.23 -25.99
N LEU A 261 -9.06 5.35 -25.10
CA LEU A 261 -10.48 5.25 -24.74
C LEU A 261 -10.94 6.57 -24.11
N ILE A 262 -10.17 7.08 -23.15
CA ILE A 262 -10.52 8.24 -22.31
C ILE A 262 -9.79 9.54 -22.68
N GLY A 263 -8.90 9.49 -23.68
CA GLY A 263 -8.15 10.65 -24.15
C GLY A 263 -7.60 10.48 -25.56
N LYS A 264 -6.67 11.34 -25.94
CA LYS A 264 -5.92 11.28 -27.19
C LYS A 264 -4.46 11.04 -26.87
N VAL A 265 -3.90 9.98 -27.43
CA VAL A 265 -2.47 9.68 -27.36
C VAL A 265 -1.78 10.31 -28.57
N SER A 266 -0.62 10.93 -28.33
CA SER A 266 0.29 11.46 -29.36
C SER A 266 1.70 10.95 -29.13
N LYS A 267 2.52 10.98 -30.18
CA LYS A 267 3.97 10.79 -30.04
C LYS A 267 4.58 11.95 -29.26
#